data_AF-A0A7J9AF42-F1
#
_entry.id   AF-A0A7J9AF42-F1
#
_cell.length_a   1.000
_cell.length_b   1.000
_cell.length_c   1.000
_cell.angle_alpha   90.00
_cell.angle_beta   90.00
_cell.angle_gamma   90.00
#
_symmetry.space_group_name_H-M   'P 1'
#
loop_
_entity.id
_entity.type
_entity.pdbx_description
1 polymer ?
#
loop_
_entity_poly.entity_id
_entity_poly.type
_entity_poly.pdbx_seq_one_letter_code
_entity_poly.pdbx_strand_id
1 'polypeptide(L)'
;MFLLQACFSGEKKKHRKEMIAVKRRERMLRRGVDLEKINSKLEQIVLDQVDMFAFQPMHPRDCSQVRRLAAIYRLSSGCQGSGKKRFVTVTRTQYTSMPSSSDKLRLE
;
A
#
# COMPACT_ATOMS: atom_id res chain seq x y z
N MET A 1 -19.67 -2.31 43.41
CA MET A 1 -18.81 -1.38 42.64
C MET A 1 -17.39 -1.59 43.16
N PHE A 2 -16.35 -1.94 42.42
CA PHE A 2 -15.89 -1.43 41.13
C PHE A 2 -15.07 -2.52 40.39
N LEU A 3 -15.46 -2.83 39.16
CA LEU A 3 -14.54 -3.31 38.12
C LEU A 3 -14.11 -2.08 37.34
N LEU A 4 -12.81 -1.83 37.19
CA LEU A 4 -12.20 -1.11 36.05
C LEU A 4 -10.71 -0.88 36.29
N GLN A 5 -9.85 -1.76 35.77
CA GLN A 5 -8.48 -1.36 35.38
C GLN A 5 -7.87 -2.33 34.37
N ALA A 6 -8.43 -2.41 33.16
CA ALA A 6 -7.84 -3.20 32.08
C ALA A 6 -8.09 -2.61 30.68
N CYS A 7 -7.90 -1.31 30.46
CA CYS A 7 -8.02 -0.69 29.12
C CYS A 7 -7.12 0.56 28.97
N PHE A 8 -5.79 0.43 28.93
CA PHE A 8 -4.90 1.55 28.54
C PHE A 8 -3.62 1.15 27.77
N SER A 9 -3.41 -0.14 27.46
CA SER A 9 -2.20 -0.62 26.76
C SER A 9 -2.32 -0.60 25.22
N GLY A 10 -3.54 -0.55 24.69
CA GLY A 10 -3.84 -0.59 23.25
C GLY A 10 -3.64 0.74 22.54
N GLU A 11 -4.08 1.85 23.13
CA GLU A 11 -4.06 3.18 22.49
C GLU A 11 -2.65 3.71 22.27
N LYS A 12 -1.75 3.56 23.25
CA LYS A 12 -0.33 3.94 23.08
C LYS A 12 0.35 3.14 21.96
N LYS A 13 0.00 1.87 21.80
CA LYS A 13 0.50 1.02 20.71
C LYS A 13 -0.09 1.43 19.35
N LYS A 14 -1.38 1.75 19.29
CA LYS A 14 -2.06 2.23 18.08
C LYS A 14 -1.47 3.56 17.60
N HIS A 15 -1.39 4.54 18.50
CA HIS A 15 -0.84 5.86 18.20
C HIS A 15 0.62 5.82 17.75
N ARG A 16 1.43 4.94 18.36
CA ARG A 16 2.81 4.71 17.91
C ARG A 16 2.88 4.13 16.49
N LYS A 17 1.98 3.20 16.14
CA LYS A 17 1.90 2.63 14.78
C LYS A 17 1.51 3.72 13.76
N GLU A 18 0.52 4.55 14.08
CA GLU A 18 0.07 5.67 13.25
C GLU A 18 1.21 6.68 13.00
N MET A 19 1.90 7.13 14.05
CA MET A 19 3.06 8.04 13.90
C MET A 19 4.18 7.45 13.04
N ILE A 20 4.43 6.14 13.15
CA ILE A 20 5.41 5.45 12.30
C ILE A 20 4.93 5.39 10.85
N ALA A 21 3.65 5.15 10.62
CA ALA A 21 3.04 5.15 9.29
C ALA A 21 3.16 6.53 8.62
N VAL A 22 2.87 7.61 9.35
CA VAL A 22 3.04 9.00 8.88
C VAL A 22 4.50 9.27 8.48
N LYS A 23 5.47 8.99 9.36
CA LYS A 23 6.90 9.15 9.04
C LYS A 23 7.38 8.27 7.88
N ARG A 24 6.73 7.14 7.61
CA ARG A 24 7.01 6.30 6.43
C ARG A 24 6.48 6.96 5.16
N ARG A 25 5.24 7.46 5.19
CA ARG A 25 4.65 8.22 4.06
C ARG A 25 5.48 9.45 3.71
N GLU A 26 5.86 10.26 4.69
CA GLU A 26 6.71 11.44 4.46
C GLU A 26 8.04 11.10 3.78
N ARG A 27 8.67 9.99 4.17
CA ARG A 27 9.94 9.55 3.56
C ARG A 27 9.77 9.10 2.11
N MET A 28 8.63 8.51 1.77
CA MET A 28 8.31 8.13 0.39
C MET A 28 8.03 9.37 -0.46
N LEU A 29 7.27 10.34 0.07
CA LEU A 29 7.01 11.62 -0.60
C LEU A 29 8.31 12.38 -0.91
N ARG A 30 9.26 12.44 0.04
CA ARG A 30 10.59 13.03 -0.19
C ARG A 30 11.38 12.34 -1.31
N ARG A 31 11.04 11.10 -1.66
CA ARG A 31 11.66 10.31 -2.74
C ARG A 31 10.85 10.35 -4.03
N GLY A 32 9.76 11.12 -4.07
CA GLY A 32 8.85 11.21 -5.22
C GLY A 32 7.86 10.05 -5.34
N VAL A 33 7.73 9.21 -4.31
CA VAL A 33 6.78 8.09 -4.30
C VAL A 33 5.57 8.48 -3.43
N ASP A 34 4.48 8.86 -4.09
CA ASP A 34 3.23 9.22 -3.43
C ASP A 34 2.27 8.01 -3.41
N LEU A 35 2.01 7.50 -2.21
CA LEU A 35 1.12 6.36 -1.98
C LEU A 35 -0.33 6.63 -2.36
N GLU A 36 -0.82 7.86 -2.17
CA GLU A 36 -2.19 8.22 -2.53
C GLU A 36 -2.34 8.27 -4.05
N LYS A 37 -1.37 8.89 -4.73
CA LYS A 37 -1.33 8.91 -6.19
C LYS A 37 -1.23 7.49 -6.78
N ILE A 38 -0.43 6.61 -6.17
CA ILE A 38 -0.35 5.21 -6.58
C ILE A 38 -1.69 4.50 -6.35
N ASN A 39 -2.36 4.74 -5.22
CA ASN A 39 -3.66 4.18 -4.94
C ASN A 39 -4.69 4.57 -6.00
N SER A 40 -4.82 5.88 -6.27
CA SER A 40 -5.72 6.37 -7.32
C SER A 40 -5.36 5.81 -8.70
N LYS A 41 -4.07 5.58 -8.98
CA LYS A 41 -3.67 4.95 -10.25
C LYS A 41 -4.07 3.48 -10.31
N LEU A 42 -3.98 2.73 -9.21
CA LEU A 42 -4.46 1.34 -9.14
C LEU A 42 -5.98 1.29 -9.31
N GLU A 43 -6.73 2.22 -8.72
CA GLU A 43 -8.18 2.34 -8.93
C GLU A 43 -8.52 2.55 -10.40
N GLN A 44 -7.83 3.49 -11.07
CA GLN A 44 -7.99 3.69 -12.51
C GLN A 44 -7.67 2.43 -13.31
N ILE A 45 -6.59 1.71 -13.00
CA ILE A 45 -6.24 0.45 -13.69
C ILE A 45 -7.37 -0.57 -13.59
N VAL A 46 -8.02 -0.66 -12.42
CA VAL A 46 -9.15 -1.58 -12.22
C VAL A 46 -10.39 -1.11 -12.98
N LEU A 47 -10.72 0.18 -12.93
CA LEU A 47 -11.91 0.75 -13.58
C LEU A 47 -11.80 0.75 -15.10
N ASP A 48 -10.65 1.17 -15.62
CA ASP A 48 -10.35 1.26 -17.06
C ASP A 48 -10.00 -0.12 -17.66
N GLN A 49 -9.98 -1.17 -16.82
CA GLN A 49 -9.61 -2.53 -17.19
C GLN A 49 -8.25 -2.60 -17.90
N VAL A 50 -7.23 -1.91 -17.39
CA VAL A 50 -5.88 -1.97 -17.97
C VAL A 50 -5.24 -3.33 -17.68
N ASP A 51 -4.81 -4.05 -18.72
CA ASP A 51 -4.25 -5.40 -18.58
C ASP A 51 -2.91 -5.42 -17.83
N MET A 52 -2.02 -4.48 -18.13
CA MET A 52 -0.71 -4.39 -17.50
C MET A 52 -0.26 -2.94 -17.38
N PHE A 53 0.34 -2.59 -16.24
CA PHE A 53 0.91 -1.27 -16.01
C PHE A 53 2.25 -1.36 -15.28
N ALA A 54 3.22 -0.58 -15.75
CA ALA A 54 4.53 -0.44 -15.12
C ALA A 54 4.66 0.93 -14.45
N PHE A 55 4.95 0.92 -13.14
CA PHE A 55 5.25 2.15 -12.42
C PHE A 55 6.66 2.65 -12.74
N GLN A 56 6.92 3.91 -12.41
CA GLN A 56 8.27 4.47 -12.49
C GLN A 56 9.24 3.74 -11.54
N PRO A 57 10.55 3.72 -11.85
CA PRO A 57 11.56 3.19 -10.94
C PRO A 57 11.45 3.80 -9.56
N MET A 58 11.46 2.95 -8.54
CA MET A 58 11.28 3.34 -7.14
C MET A 58 12.23 2.55 -6.24
N HIS A 59 12.44 3.06 -5.03
CA HIS A 59 13.34 2.40 -4.09
C HIS A 59 12.80 1.01 -3.71
N PRO A 60 13.66 -0.02 -3.49
CA PRO A 60 13.19 -1.39 -3.22
C PRO A 60 12.19 -1.53 -2.05
N ARG A 61 12.35 -0.71 -1.01
CA ARG A 61 11.41 -0.65 0.14
C ARG A 61 10.03 -0.14 -0.26
N ASP A 62 9.99 0.77 -1.23
CA ASP A 62 8.77 1.41 -1.73
C ASP A 62 8.05 0.41 -2.65
N CYS A 63 8.79 -0.39 -3.43
CA CYS A 63 8.23 -1.50 -4.21
C CYS A 63 7.39 -2.46 -3.36
N SER A 64 7.86 -2.82 -2.16
CA SER A 64 7.11 -3.69 -1.25
C SER A 64 5.78 -3.07 -0.81
N GLN A 65 5.73 -1.75 -0.64
CA GLN A 65 4.49 -1.03 -0.29
C GLN A 65 3.51 -1.06 -1.46
N VAL A 66 3.98 -0.72 -2.67
CA VAL A 66 3.14 -0.72 -3.89
C VAL A 66 2.58 -2.11 -4.19
N ARG A 67 3.39 -3.17 -4.01
CA ARG A 67 2.91 -4.55 -4.19
C ARG A 67 1.86 -4.96 -3.16
N ARG A 68 2.02 -4.55 -1.89
CA ARG A 68 1.02 -4.78 -0.85
C ARG A 68 -0.28 -4.04 -1.16
N LEU A 69 -0.19 -2.84 -1.70
CA LEU A 69 -1.33 -2.06 -2.16
C LEU A 69 -2.01 -2.73 -3.37
N ALA A 70 -1.26 -3.15 -4.38
CA ALA A 70 -1.80 -3.87 -5.55
C ALA A 70 -2.52 -5.18 -5.16
N ALA A 71 -2.04 -5.88 -4.13
CA ALA A 71 -2.68 -7.10 -3.62
C ALA A 71 -4.08 -6.85 -3.05
N ILE A 72 -4.35 -5.65 -2.52
CA ILE A 72 -5.67 -5.25 -2.03
C ILE A 72 -6.69 -5.13 -3.17
N TYR A 73 -6.22 -4.72 -4.35
CA TYR A 73 -6.99 -4.72 -5.60
C TYR A 73 -6.99 -6.08 -6.30
N ARG A 74 -6.36 -7.12 -5.70
CA ARG A 74 -6.20 -8.47 -6.26
C ARG A 74 -5.49 -8.49 -7.63
N LEU A 75 -4.66 -7.48 -7.87
CA LEU A 75 -3.78 -7.42 -9.04
C LEU A 75 -2.57 -8.33 -8.81
N SER A 76 -2.14 -9.02 -9.86
CA SER A 76 -0.83 -9.68 -9.84
C SER A 76 0.25 -8.61 -9.84
N SER A 77 1.31 -8.78 -9.04
CA SER A 77 2.37 -7.76 -8.95
C SER A 77 3.76 -8.37 -8.87
N GLY A 78 4.69 -7.78 -9.63
CA GLY A 78 6.09 -8.19 -9.71
C GLY A 78 7.05 -7.01 -9.59
N CYS A 79 8.26 -7.26 -9.13
CA CYS A 79 9.37 -6.29 -9.23
C CYS A 79 10.23 -6.67 -10.42
N GLN A 80 10.44 -5.74 -11.34
CA GLN A 80 11.31 -5.87 -12.49
C GLN A 80 12.53 -4.94 -12.35
N GLY A 81 13.60 -5.26 -13.07
CA GLY A 81 14.84 -4.47 -13.07
C GLY A 81 15.79 -4.74 -11.89
N SER A 82 16.91 -4.01 -11.87
CA SER A 82 17.99 -4.19 -10.89
C SER A 82 18.44 -2.88 -10.26
N GLY A 83 18.92 -2.96 -9.01
CA GLY A 83 19.44 -1.83 -8.25
C GLY A 83 18.46 -0.65 -8.17
N LYS A 84 18.92 0.53 -8.58
CA LYS A 84 18.14 1.78 -8.60
C LYS A 84 17.09 1.85 -9.72
N LYS A 85 17.17 0.94 -10.70
CA LYS A 85 16.21 0.85 -11.82
C LYS A 85 15.08 -0.14 -11.54
N ARG A 86 14.89 -0.57 -10.28
CA ARG A 86 13.80 -1.47 -9.91
C ARG A 86 12.46 -0.74 -9.99
N PHE A 87 11.47 -1.38 -10.59
CA PHE A 87 10.12 -0.87 -10.71
C PHE A 87 9.10 -1.99 -10.48
N VAL A 88 7.86 -1.61 -10.17
CA VAL A 88 6.75 -2.55 -9.98
C VAL A 88 5.92 -2.62 -11.24
N THR A 89 5.61 -3.83 -11.68
CA THR A 89 4.60 -4.10 -12.70
C THR A 89 3.38 -4.70 -12.03
N VAL A 90 2.19 -4.23 -12.42
CA VAL A 90 0.92 -4.81 -12.02
C VAL A 90 0.19 -5.34 -13.24
N THR A 91 -0.47 -6.48 -13.09
CA THR A 91 -1.18 -7.16 -14.17
C THR A 91 -2.56 -7.55 -13.67
N ARG A 92 -3.57 -7.29 -14.50
CA ARG A 92 -4.95 -7.68 -14.24
C ARG A 92 -5.06 -9.20 -14.19
N THR A 93 -5.88 -9.67 -13.28
CA THR A 93 -6.22 -11.08 -13.10
C THR A 93 -7.73 -11.24 -13.20
N GLN A 94 -8.20 -12.49 -13.30
CA GLN A 94 -9.64 -12.80 -13.27
C GLN A 94 -10.32 -12.40 -11.95
N TYR A 95 -9.53 -12.20 -10.88
CA TYR A 95 -10.03 -11.85 -9.55
C TYR A 95 -9.89 -10.37 -9.21
N THR A 96 -9.41 -9.55 -10.15
CA THR A 96 -9.19 -8.12 -9.92
C THR A 96 -10.50 -7.43 -9.58
N SER A 97 -10.51 -6.69 -8.48
CA SER A 97 -11.70 -6.01 -7.99
C SER A 97 -11.35 -4.78 -7.15
N MET A 98 -12.33 -3.89 -6.98
CA MET A 98 -12.22 -2.82 -6.00
C MET A 98 -12.11 -3.38 -4.57
N PRO A 99 -11.34 -2.72 -3.68
CA PRO A 99 -11.14 -3.18 -2.32
C PRO A 99 -12.38 -2.96 -1.46
N SER A 100 -12.76 -3.98 -0.72
CA SER A 100 -13.82 -3.89 0.29
C SER A 100 -13.33 -3.14 1.54
N SER A 101 -14.25 -2.74 2.41
CA SER A 101 -13.94 -2.13 3.72
C SER A 101 -13.02 -3.03 4.58
N SER A 102 -13.14 -4.35 4.46
CA SER A 102 -12.27 -5.32 5.15
C SER A 102 -10.85 -5.38 4.56
N ASP A 103 -10.69 -5.15 3.25
CA ASP A 103 -9.38 -5.20 2.58
C ASP A 103 -8.51 -3.98 2.94
N LYS A 104 -9.15 -2.84 3.23
CA LYS A 104 -8.47 -1.59 3.65
C LYS A 104 -7.73 -1.72 4.98
N LEU A 105 -8.14 -2.67 5.85
CA LEU A 105 -7.51 -2.93 7.14
C LEU A 105 -6.08 -3.51 7.01
N ARG A 106 -5.71 -4.00 5.82
CA ARG A 106 -4.38 -4.56 5.54
C ARG A 106 -3.34 -3.51 5.14
N LEU A 107 -3.69 -2.22 5.09
CA LEU A 107 -2.76 -1.10 4.82
C LEU A 107 -2.17 -0.48 6.08
N GLU A 108 -2.72 -0.77 7.26
CA GLU A 108 -2.20 -0.32 8.55
C GLU A 108 -0.93 -1.08 8.99
#